data_AF-A0A7J6PK01-F1
#
_entry.id   AF-A0A7J6PK01-F1
#
_cell.length_a   1.000
_cell.length_b   1.000
_cell.length_c   1.000
_cell.angle_alpha   90.00
_cell.angle_beta   90.00
_cell.angle_gamma   90.00
#
_symmetry.space_group_name_H-M   'P 1'
#
loop_
_entity.id
_entity.type
_entity.pdbx_description
1 polymer ?
#
loop_
_entity_poly.entity_id
_entity_poly.type
_entity_poly.pdbx_seq_one_letter_code
_entity_poly.pdbx_strand_id
1 'polypeptide(L)'
;MASVRISSKGGADLAWNWLETNFSAVHRRVATASSTLLASVIGSCSRNACTEEMAQRVEKLAADYNLKEISRSVSQIAETIRSNAGLVQRASASPLATDSLLAAAGD
;
A
#
# COMPACT_ATOMS: atom_id res chain seq x y z
N MET A 1 5.92 -15.79 -4.79
CA MET A 1 6.75 -15.17 -5.83
C MET A 1 6.34 -13.71 -6.02
N ALA A 2 7.25 -12.76 -5.79
CA ALA A 2 6.90 -11.34 -5.75
C ALA A 2 7.95 -10.46 -6.44
N SER A 3 8.28 -10.79 -7.69
CA SER A 3 9.53 -10.37 -8.33
C SER A 3 9.44 -9.14 -9.24
N VAL A 4 8.24 -8.61 -9.54
CA VAL A 4 8.08 -7.41 -10.41
C VAL A 4 7.15 -6.37 -9.80
N ARG A 5 6.00 -6.77 -9.26
CA ARG A 5 5.03 -5.85 -8.62
C ARG A 5 5.57 -5.12 -7.38
N ILE A 6 6.64 -5.64 -6.77
CA ILE A 6 7.29 -5.10 -5.58
C ILE A 6 8.54 -4.28 -5.95
N SER A 7 9.04 -4.41 -7.18
CA SER A 7 10.41 -4.02 -7.53
C SER A 7 10.55 -2.54 -7.89
N SER A 8 9.43 -1.83 -8.11
CA SER A 8 9.43 -0.39 -8.40
C SER A 8 8.18 0.30 -7.87
N LYS A 9 8.29 1.61 -7.62
CA LYS A 9 7.16 2.48 -7.27
C LYS A 9 6.03 2.37 -8.31
N GLY A 10 6.39 2.42 -9.60
CA GLY A 10 5.42 2.26 -10.69
C GLY A 10 4.72 0.91 -10.71
N GLY A 11 5.39 -0.18 -10.32
CA GLY A 11 4.78 -1.50 -10.19
C GLY A 11 3.76 -1.58 -9.06
N ALA A 12 4.03 -0.91 -7.94
CA ALA A 12 3.10 -0.82 -6.81
C ALA A 12 1.85 0.01 -7.18
N ASP A 13 2.06 1.17 -7.82
CA ASP A 13 0.95 2.03 -8.27
C ASP A 13 0.07 1.31 -9.31
N LEU A 14 0.68 0.59 -10.25
CA LEU A 14 -0.05 -0.22 -11.23
C LEU A 14 -0.87 -1.32 -10.55
N ALA A 15 -0.30 -2.04 -9.58
CA ALA A 15 -0.99 -3.11 -8.87
C ALA A 15 -2.19 -2.60 -8.07
N TRP A 16 -2.05 -1.45 -7.44
CA TRP A 16 -3.15 -0.81 -6.72
C TRP A 16 -4.24 -0.28 -7.65
N ASN A 17 -3.86 0.43 -8.73
CA ASN A 17 -4.81 0.95 -9.71
C ASN A 17 -5.59 -0.17 -10.41
N TRP A 18 -4.93 -1.30 -10.71
CA TRP A 18 -5.60 -2.49 -11.23
C TRP A 18 -6.61 -3.05 -10.22
N LEU A 19 -6.24 -3.11 -8.94
CA LEU A 19 -7.13 -3.59 -7.88
C LEU A 19 -8.37 -2.71 -7.75
N GLU A 20 -8.21 -1.38 -7.64
CA GLU A 20 -9.35 -0.44 -7.55
C GLU A 20 -10.28 -0.55 -8.76
N THR A 21 -9.71 -0.58 -9.97
CA THR A 21 -10.49 -0.67 -11.22
C THR A 21 -11.31 -1.95 -11.30
N ASN A 22 -10.77 -3.06 -10.78
CA ASN A 22 -11.39 -4.37 -10.89
C ASN A 22 -11.99 -4.87 -9.58
N PHE A 23 -12.10 -4.01 -8.56
CA PHE A 23 -12.38 -4.46 -7.20
C PHE A 23 -13.73 -5.18 -7.09
N SER A 24 -14.75 -4.74 -7.80
CA SER A 24 -16.06 -5.42 -7.83
C SER A 24 -15.96 -6.89 -8.28
N ALA A 25 -15.17 -7.16 -9.32
CA ALA A 25 -14.96 -8.52 -9.81
C ALA A 25 -14.13 -9.36 -8.84
N VAL A 26 -13.09 -8.76 -8.25
CA VAL A 26 -12.25 -9.40 -7.22
C VAL A 26 -13.10 -9.74 -5.99
N HIS A 27 -13.85 -8.77 -5.47
CA HIS A 27 -14.74 -8.92 -4.32
C HIS A 27 -15.73 -10.07 -4.55
N ARG A 28 -16.42 -10.08 -5.69
CA ARG A 28 -17.39 -11.14 -6.03
C ARG A 28 -16.77 -12.53 -6.02
N ARG A 29 -15.51 -12.67 -6.46
CA ARG A 29 -14.85 -13.98 -6.60
C ARG A 29 -14.11 -14.42 -5.33
N VAL A 30 -13.57 -13.49 -4.57
CA VAL A 30 -12.74 -13.75 -3.40
C VAL A 30 -13.57 -13.80 -2.12
N ALA A 31 -14.59 -12.93 -1.99
CA ALA A 31 -15.46 -12.93 -0.82
C ALA A 31 -16.27 -14.23 -0.66
N THR A 32 -16.56 -14.92 -1.77
CA THR A 32 -17.22 -16.24 -1.74
C THR A 32 -16.31 -17.37 -1.25
N ALA A 33 -14.98 -17.18 -1.28
CA ALA A 33 -14.01 -18.20 -0.90
C ALA A 33 -13.52 -18.01 0.54
N SER A 34 -13.07 -16.81 0.90
CA SER A 34 -12.69 -16.46 2.27
C SER A 34 -12.50 -14.94 2.41
N SER A 35 -13.00 -14.38 3.50
CA SER A 35 -12.78 -12.96 3.85
C SER A 35 -11.29 -12.65 4.06
N THR A 36 -10.51 -13.56 4.65
CA THR A 36 -9.06 -13.36 4.87
C THR A 36 -8.25 -13.27 3.58
N LEU A 37 -8.73 -13.91 2.51
CA LEU A 37 -8.08 -13.84 1.20
C LEU A 37 -8.22 -12.43 0.60
N LEU A 38 -9.37 -11.78 0.79
CA LEU A 38 -9.58 -10.41 0.35
C LEU A 38 -8.64 -9.42 1.04
N ALA A 39 -8.48 -9.54 2.36
CA ALA A 39 -7.51 -8.75 3.12
C ALA A 39 -6.07 -8.97 2.60
N SER A 40 -5.73 -10.21 2.26
CA SER A 40 -4.41 -10.56 1.70
C SER A 40 -4.17 -9.96 0.32
N VAL A 41 -5.21 -9.87 -0.53
CA VAL A 41 -5.12 -9.20 -1.84
C VAL A 41 -4.87 -7.70 -1.65
N ILE A 42 -5.64 -7.04 -0.77
CA ILE A 42 -5.48 -5.61 -0.47
C ILE A 42 -4.06 -5.34 0.03
N GLY A 43 -3.61 -6.08 1.05
CA GLY A 43 -2.25 -5.94 1.60
C GLY A 43 -1.16 -6.26 0.58
N SER A 44 -1.41 -7.19 -0.35
CA SER A 44 -0.46 -7.54 -1.41
C SER A 44 -0.28 -6.46 -2.47
N CYS A 45 -1.33 -5.68 -2.74
CA CYS A 45 -1.30 -4.55 -3.66
C CYS A 45 -0.80 -3.26 -3.00
N SER A 46 -0.94 -3.12 -1.68
CA SER A 46 -0.49 -1.92 -0.94
C SER A 46 0.85 -2.07 -0.22
N ARG A 47 1.48 -3.25 -0.24
CA ARG A 47 2.66 -3.59 0.59
C ARG A 47 3.81 -2.59 0.55
N ASN A 48 4.05 -1.94 -0.58
CA ASN A 48 5.17 -1.00 -0.76
C ASN A 48 4.74 0.47 -0.67
N ALA A 49 3.48 0.74 -0.34
CA ALA A 49 3.02 2.09 -0.19
C ALA A 49 3.59 2.71 1.09
N CYS A 50 4.05 3.95 0.94
CA CYS A 50 4.63 4.75 2.00
C CYS A 50 4.12 6.20 1.93
N THR A 51 2.86 6.38 1.55
CA THR A 51 2.23 7.70 1.48
C THR A 51 0.90 7.68 2.23
N GLU A 52 0.56 8.79 2.87
CA GLU A 52 -0.68 8.93 3.64
C GLU A 52 -1.91 8.78 2.74
N GLU A 53 -1.83 9.26 1.51
CA GLU A 53 -2.89 9.17 0.51
C GLU A 53 -3.24 7.71 0.20
N MET A 54 -2.25 6.80 0.20
CA MET A 54 -2.53 5.39 -0.04
C MET A 54 -3.23 4.74 1.16
N ALA A 55 -2.88 5.13 2.39
CA ALA A 55 -3.60 4.67 3.58
C ALA A 55 -5.08 5.07 3.50
N GLN A 56 -5.36 6.31 3.09
CA GLN A 56 -6.72 6.81 2.88
C GLN A 56 -7.45 6.05 1.76
N ARG A 57 -6.77 5.73 0.65
CA ARG A 57 -7.36 4.93 -0.45
C ARG A 57 -7.77 3.53 0.02
N VAL A 58 -6.96 2.88 0.85
CA VAL A 58 -7.27 1.57 1.44
C VAL A 58 -8.52 1.65 2.31
N GLU A 59 -8.62 2.64 3.19
CA GLU A 59 -9.78 2.83 4.06
C GLU A 59 -11.04 3.18 3.26
N LYS A 60 -10.92 4.05 2.26
CA LYS A 60 -12.01 4.42 1.35
C LYS A 60 -12.56 3.19 0.63
N LEU A 61 -11.69 2.35 0.05
CA LEU A 61 -12.10 1.13 -0.64
C LEU A 61 -12.91 0.21 0.27
N ALA A 62 -12.49 0.08 1.54
CA ALA A 62 -13.21 -0.73 2.51
C ALA A 62 -14.56 -0.14 2.92
N ALA A 63 -14.66 1.19 3.03
CA ALA A 63 -15.92 1.88 3.29
C ALA A 63 -16.90 1.76 2.11
N ASP A 64 -16.43 2.01 0.88
CA ASP A 64 -17.23 1.98 -0.35
C ASP A 64 -17.87 0.60 -0.59
N TYR A 65 -17.16 -0.47 -0.23
CA TYR A 65 -17.64 -1.85 -0.37
C TYR A 65 -18.16 -2.46 0.94
N ASN A 66 -18.27 -1.69 2.02
CA ASN A 66 -18.78 -2.12 3.33
C ASN A 66 -18.10 -3.40 3.85
N LEU A 67 -16.76 -3.45 3.80
CA LEU A 67 -15.93 -4.63 4.12
C LEU A 67 -15.78 -4.88 5.63
N LYS A 68 -16.90 -4.94 6.36
CA LYS A 68 -16.95 -5.07 7.83
C LYS A 68 -16.20 -6.31 8.35
N GLU A 69 -16.30 -7.42 7.62
CA GLU A 69 -15.68 -8.72 7.92
C GLU A 69 -14.15 -8.64 8.06
N ILE A 70 -13.51 -7.70 7.36
CA ILE A 70 -12.05 -7.53 7.36
C ILE A 70 -11.61 -6.16 7.86
N SER A 71 -12.52 -5.41 8.49
CA SER A 71 -12.28 -4.05 9.01
C SER A 71 -10.97 -3.95 9.80
N ARG A 72 -10.73 -4.91 10.71
CA ARG A 72 -9.49 -4.98 11.50
C ARG A 72 -8.23 -5.08 10.63
N SER A 73 -8.23 -5.98 9.65
CA SER A 73 -7.09 -6.19 8.76
C SER A 73 -6.85 -4.97 7.88
N VAL A 74 -7.92 -4.33 7.38
CA VAL A 74 -7.83 -3.07 6.62
C VAL A 74 -7.19 -1.98 7.46
N SER A 75 -7.63 -1.79 8.72
CA SER A 75 -7.03 -0.79 9.61
C SER A 75 -5.56 -1.06 9.89
N GLN A 76 -5.17 -2.32 10.08
CA GLN A 76 -3.75 -2.71 10.25
C GLN A 76 -2.91 -2.41 9.00
N ILE A 77 -3.47 -2.66 7.81
CA ILE A 77 -2.80 -2.34 6.53
C ILE A 77 -2.63 -0.83 6.40
N ALA A 78 -3.68 -0.04 6.63
CA ALA A 78 -3.61 1.42 6.58
C ALA A 78 -2.57 1.97 7.55
N GLU A 79 -2.58 1.50 8.81
CA GLU A 79 -1.62 1.92 9.82
C GLU A 79 -0.17 1.56 9.47
N THR A 80 0.05 0.39 8.86
CA THR A 80 1.37 0.00 8.36
C THR A 80 1.86 0.99 7.28
N ILE A 81 0.98 1.41 6.37
CA ILE A 81 1.30 2.38 5.33
C ILE A 81 1.64 3.75 5.95
N ARG A 82 0.86 4.22 6.93
CA ARG A 82 1.14 5.48 7.65
C ARG A 82 2.47 5.44 8.38
N SER A 83 2.74 4.34 9.08
CA SER A 83 4.02 4.13 9.78
C SER A 83 5.20 4.17 8.81
N ASN A 84 5.08 3.51 7.65
CA ASN A 84 6.07 3.55 6.58
C ASN A 84 6.24 4.97 6.02
N ALA A 85 5.15 5.72 5.81
CA ALA A 85 5.18 7.10 5.35
C ALA A 85 5.94 8.00 6.32
N GLY A 86 5.64 7.89 7.62
CA GLY A 86 6.35 8.62 8.66
C GLY A 86 7.83 8.25 8.74
N LEU A 87 8.17 6.97 8.52
CA LEU A 87 9.57 6.53 8.46
C LEU A 87 10.31 7.16 7.28
N VAL A 88 9.72 7.13 6.08
CA VAL A 88 10.30 7.76 4.88
C VAL A 88 10.49 9.26 5.10
N GLN A 89 9.48 9.95 5.64
CA GLN A 89 9.57 11.38 5.94
C GLN A 89 10.72 11.71 6.90
N ARG A 90 10.86 10.95 7.99
CA ARG A 90 11.96 11.12 8.95
C ARG A 90 13.31 10.78 8.34
N ALA A 91 13.39 9.73 7.54
CA ALA A 91 14.62 9.33 6.87
C ALA A 91 15.07 10.40 5.86
N SER A 92 14.14 10.97 5.09
CA SER A 92 14.43 12.06 4.15
C SER A 92 14.81 13.37 4.84
N ALA A 93 14.31 13.63 6.04
CA ALA A 93 14.67 14.81 6.84
C ALA A 93 15.96 14.63 7.66
N SER A 94 16.53 13.42 7.69
CA SER A 94 17.73 13.12 8.47
C SER A 94 18.97 13.78 7.86
N PRO A 95 19.88 14.35 8.68
CA PRO A 95 21.15 14.92 8.21
C PRO A 95 21.97 13.99 7.31
N LEU A 96 21.89 12.67 7.57
CA LEU A 96 22.61 11.64 6.80
C LEU A 96 22.12 11.51 5.35
N ALA A 97 20.85 11.81 5.09
CA ALA A 97 20.30 11.83 3.73
C ALA A 97 20.80 13.07 2.95
N THR A 98 20.95 14.20 3.65
CA THR A 98 21.45 15.46 3.08
C THR A 98 22.93 15.37 2.72
N ASP A 99 23.76 14.77 3.57
CA ASP A 99 25.19 14.56 3.29
C ASP A 99 25.43 13.60 2.11
N SER A 100 24.59 12.57 1.97
CA SER A 100 24.67 11.62 0.85
C SER A 100 24.29 12.27 -0.50
N LEU A 101 23.34 13.21 -0.49
CA LEU A 101 22.95 13.98 -1.68
C LEU A 101 24.00 15.03 -2.07
N LEU A 102 24.66 15.66 -1.09
CA LEU A 102 25.77 16.59 -1.33
C LEU A 102 27.02 15.87 -1.85
N ALA A 103 27.33 14.68 -1.34
CA ALA A 103 28.44 13.86 -1.83
C ALA A 103 28.22 13.37 -3.27
N ALA A 104 26.97 13.05 -3.65
CA ALA A 104 26.62 12.57 -4.99
C ALA A 104 26.53 13.69 -6.06
N ALA A 105 26.47 14.96 -5.65
CA ALA A 105 26.40 16.12 -6.55
C ALA A 105 27.78 16.79 -6.79
N GLY A 106 28.85 16.22 -6.22
CA GLY A 106 30.21 16.76 -6.26
C GLY A 106 31.18 16.07 -7.22
N ASP A 107 30.72 15.10 -8.01
CA ASP A 107 31.46 14.46 -9.13
C ASP A 107 30.82 14.85 -10.48
#